data_AF-A0A2S8G2P5-F1
#
_entry.id   AF-A0A2S8G2P5-F1
#
_cell.length_a   1.000
_cell.length_b   1.000
_cell.length_c   1.000
_cell.angle_alpha   90.00
_cell.angle_beta   90.00
_cell.angle_gamma   90.00
#
_symmetry.space_group_name_H-M   'P 1'
#
loop_
_entity.id
_entity.type
_entity.pdbx_description
1 polymer ?
#
loop_
_entity_poly.entity_id
_entity_poly.type
_entity_poly.pdbx_seq_one_letter_code
_entity_poly.pdbx_strand_id
1 'polypeptide(L)'
;MQQETHEPDFKITFTPSRVEWFTDVTSVTVWPTGLQVETPDGTQSFRFEEIGKIQESGIMRFMRKLGGAKPFGMLVADRDWFHPPQDRFFRFYTDPPMKVYMPSDDTVGYEESVFFRVQAVIRCGGYETFDLG
;
A
#
# COMPACT_ATOMS: atom_id res chain seq x y z
N MET A 1 14.77 26.29 -23.02
CA MET A 1 15.16 25.54 -21.81
C MET A 1 13.86 25.22 -21.08
N GLN A 2 13.24 24.09 -21.46
CA GLN A 2 11.96 23.67 -20.89
C GLN A 2 12.27 23.15 -19.49
N GLN A 3 11.66 23.74 -18.47
CA GLN A 3 11.69 23.19 -17.13
C GLN A 3 10.78 21.97 -17.16
N GLU A 4 11.39 20.78 -17.19
CA GLU A 4 10.71 19.55 -16.83
C GLU A 4 10.30 19.71 -15.36
N THR A 5 9.03 20.02 -15.12
CA THR A 5 8.41 19.82 -13.81
C THR A 5 8.52 18.34 -13.49
N HIS A 6 9.49 17.96 -12.67
CA HIS A 6 9.46 16.69 -11.97
C HIS A 6 8.25 16.73 -11.02
N GLU A 7 7.07 16.34 -11.51
CA GLU A 7 6.06 15.79 -10.61
C GLU A 7 6.75 14.70 -9.78
N PRO A 8 6.58 14.67 -8.45
CA PRO A 8 7.00 13.49 -7.70
C PRO A 8 6.29 12.31 -8.35
N ASP A 9 7.00 11.28 -8.80
CA ASP A 9 6.38 10.08 -9.35
C ASP A 9 5.38 9.58 -8.29
N PHE A 10 4.10 9.87 -8.50
CA PHE A 10 3.02 9.55 -7.55
C PHE A 10 2.78 8.04 -7.45
N LYS A 11 3.64 7.24 -8.07
CA LYS A 11 3.57 5.80 -8.13
C LYS A 11 4.93 5.17 -7.85
N ILE A 12 4.91 3.93 -7.40
CA ILE A 12 6.10 3.10 -7.29
C ILE A 12 5.84 1.76 -7.97
N THR A 13 6.76 1.36 -8.84
CA THR A 13 6.78 0.02 -9.45
C THR A 13 7.99 -0.73 -8.93
N PHE A 14 7.79 -1.99 -8.54
CA PHE A 14 8.86 -2.87 -8.06
C PHE A 14 8.54 -4.33 -8.36
N THR A 15 9.57 -5.17 -8.39
CA THR A 15 9.41 -6.63 -8.48
C THR A 15 9.38 -7.19 -7.05
N PRO A 16 8.24 -7.75 -6.60
CA PRO A 16 8.14 -8.31 -5.26
C PRO A 16 8.97 -9.59 -5.13
N SER A 17 9.44 -9.92 -3.92
CA SER A 17 10.09 -11.22 -3.67
C SER A 17 9.09 -12.38 -3.81
N ARG A 18 7.83 -12.16 -3.41
CA ARG A 18 6.69 -13.06 -3.57
C ARG A 18 5.37 -12.31 -3.41
N VAL A 19 4.30 -12.88 -3.93
CA VAL A 19 2.92 -12.46 -3.67
C VAL A 19 2.10 -13.69 -3.31
N GLU A 20 1.38 -13.66 -2.19
CA GLU A 20 0.46 -14.76 -1.86
C GLU A 20 -0.74 -14.77 -2.83
N TRP A 21 -1.15 -15.96 -3.26
CA TRP A 21 -2.28 -16.21 -4.20
C TRP A 21 -2.04 -15.85 -5.67
N PHE A 22 -0.86 -15.33 -6.01
CA PHE A 22 -0.45 -15.09 -7.39
C PHE A 22 0.84 -15.86 -7.68
N THR A 23 0.90 -16.47 -8.86
CA THR A 23 2.13 -17.06 -9.38
C THR A 23 2.77 -16.11 -10.38
N ASP A 24 4.10 -16.15 -10.47
CA ASP A 24 4.86 -15.47 -11.52
C ASP A 24 4.62 -13.95 -11.62
N VAL A 25 4.37 -13.27 -10.49
CA VAL A 25 4.24 -11.81 -10.47
C VAL A 25 5.56 -11.17 -10.91
N THR A 26 5.50 -10.39 -11.98
CA THR A 26 6.66 -9.70 -12.55
C THR A 26 6.84 -8.31 -11.94
N SER A 27 5.73 -7.63 -11.64
CA SER A 27 5.76 -6.31 -11.04
C SER A 27 4.51 -6.03 -10.20
N VAL A 28 4.67 -5.17 -9.21
CA VAL A 28 3.58 -4.50 -8.51
C VAL A 28 3.79 -3.01 -8.66
N THR A 29 2.74 -2.32 -9.09
CA THR A 29 2.71 -0.85 -9.12
C THR A 29 1.69 -0.34 -8.13
N VAL A 30 2.08 0.62 -7.31
CA VAL A 30 1.20 1.28 -6.33
C VAL A 30 1.06 2.74 -6.73
N TRP A 31 -0.17 3.24 -6.76
CA TRP A 31 -0.56 4.65 -6.94
C TRP A 31 -1.24 5.15 -5.67
N PRO A 32 -1.54 6.45 -5.55
CA PRO A 32 -2.20 6.97 -4.36
C PRO A 32 -3.61 6.40 -4.19
N THR A 33 -4.26 5.95 -5.28
CA THR A 33 -5.66 5.51 -5.27
C THR A 33 -5.85 4.00 -5.45
N GLY A 34 -4.77 3.23 -5.61
CA GLY A 34 -4.87 1.80 -5.87
C GLY A 34 -3.54 1.15 -6.19
N LEU A 35 -3.62 -0.11 -6.62
CA LEU A 35 -2.45 -0.88 -7.01
C LEU A 35 -2.77 -1.77 -8.22
N GLN A 36 -1.72 -2.26 -8.86
CA GLN A 36 -1.77 -3.18 -9.98
C GLN A 36 -0.71 -4.26 -9.81
N VAL A 37 -1.08 -5.47 -10.17
CA VAL A 37 -0.20 -6.64 -10.18
C VAL A 37 -0.09 -7.11 -11.63
N GLU A 38 1.14 -7.22 -12.12
CA GLU A 38 1.44 -7.74 -13.45
C GLU A 38 1.96 -9.17 -13.35
N THR A 39 1.45 -10.00 -14.25
CA THR A 39 1.83 -11.40 -14.45
C THR A 39 2.02 -11.64 -15.95
N PRO A 40 2.66 -12.74 -16.38
CA PRO A 40 2.73 -13.12 -17.79
C PRO A 40 1.35 -13.26 -18.46
N ASP A 41 0.34 -13.67 -17.69
CA ASP A 41 -1.03 -13.92 -18.19
C ASP A 41 -1.89 -12.66 -18.25
N GLY A 42 -1.40 -11.56 -17.69
CA GLY A 42 -2.05 -10.27 -17.74
C GLY A 42 -1.94 -9.48 -16.44
N THR A 43 -2.87 -8.55 -16.28
CA THR A 43 -2.76 -7.50 -15.30
C THR A 43 -4.04 -7.37 -14.48
N GLN A 44 -3.90 -7.29 -13.15
CA GLN A 44 -5.02 -7.09 -12.24
C GLN A 44 -4.86 -5.79 -11.46
N SER A 45 -5.93 -5.01 -11.37
CA SER A 45 -5.96 -3.71 -10.70
C SER A 45 -6.95 -3.70 -9.55
N PHE A 46 -6.59 -3.02 -8.46
CA PHE A 46 -7.42 -2.87 -7.26
C PHE A 46 -7.47 -1.40 -6.85
N ARG A 47 -8.68 -0.86 -6.66
CA ARG A 47 -8.85 0.50 -6.14
C ARG A 47 -8.94 0.48 -4.62
N PHE A 48 -8.26 1.42 -3.98
CA PHE A 48 -8.27 1.55 -2.53
C PHE A 48 -9.65 1.89 -1.97
N GLU A 49 -10.48 2.63 -2.70
CA GLU A 49 -11.87 2.90 -2.32
C GLU A 49 -12.75 1.63 -2.26
N GLU A 50 -12.38 0.58 -2.99
CA GLU A 50 -13.16 -0.67 -3.07
C GLU A 50 -12.72 -1.69 -2.01
N ILE A 51 -11.43 -1.70 -1.67
CA ILE A 51 -10.86 -2.66 -0.71
C ILE A 51 -10.74 -2.08 0.70
N GLY A 52 -10.79 -0.76 0.83
CA GLY A 52 -10.50 -0.07 2.06
C GLY A 52 -11.56 -0.28 3.14
N LYS A 53 -11.12 -0.26 4.40
CA LYS A 53 -11.94 -0.46 5.60
C LYS A 53 -11.85 0.78 6.49
N ILE A 54 -13.01 1.27 6.93
CA ILE A 54 -13.07 2.34 7.93
C ILE A 54 -12.73 1.74 9.29
N GLN A 55 -11.76 2.33 10.00
CA GLN A 55 -11.47 1.96 11.38
C GLN A 55 -12.58 2.48 12.31
N GLU A 56 -13.75 1.83 12.34
CA GLU A 56 -14.80 2.19 13.28
C GLU A 56 -14.42 1.73 14.71
N SER A 57 -13.77 2.59 15.48
CA SER A 57 -13.75 2.44 16.93
C SER A 57 -15.08 2.93 17.52
N GLY A 58 -15.56 2.29 18.60
CA GLY A 58 -16.79 2.71 19.27
C GLY A 58 -16.77 4.19 19.73
N ILE A 59 -15.58 4.71 20.05
CA ILE A 59 -15.31 6.12 20.37
C ILE A 59 -15.56 7.02 19.16
N MET A 60 -15.21 6.56 17.96
CA MET A 60 -15.36 7.30 16.72
C MET A 60 -16.82 7.37 16.27
N ARG A 61 -17.59 6.28 16.48
CA ARG A 61 -19.05 6.29 16.32
C ARG A 61 -19.72 7.31 17.25
N PHE A 62 -19.17 7.47 18.46
CA PHE A 62 -19.62 8.46 19.44
C PHE A 62 -19.20 9.89 19.06
N MET A 63 -17.96 10.12 18.61
CA MET A 63 -17.50 11.44 18.14
C MET A 63 -18.21 11.91 16.86
N ARG A 64 -18.59 10.99 15.97
CA ARG A 64 -19.39 11.30 14.77
C ARG A 64 -20.78 11.81 15.14
N LYS A 65 -21.37 11.32 16.24
CA LYS A 65 -22.64 11.85 16.79
C LYS A 65 -22.51 13.27 17.37
N LEU A 66 -21.30 13.68 17.77
CA LEU A 66 -21.03 15.00 18.33
C LEU A 66 -20.59 16.04 17.28
N GLY A 67 -20.58 15.67 15.99
CA GLY A 67 -20.63 16.64 14.89
C GLY A 67 -19.31 17.23 14.40
N GLY A 68 -18.15 16.58 14.61
CA GLY A 68 -16.88 17.20 14.19
C GLY A 68 -15.70 16.30 13.78
N ALA A 69 -15.69 15.01 14.09
CA ALA A 69 -14.52 14.17 13.74
C ALA A 69 -14.60 13.69 12.28
N LYS A 70 -13.64 14.12 11.43
CA LYS A 70 -13.39 13.48 10.13
C LYS A 70 -12.95 12.03 10.39
N PRO A 71 -13.35 11.07 9.54
CA PRO A 71 -12.83 9.73 9.65
C PRO A 71 -11.29 9.74 9.56
N PHE A 72 -10.60 9.16 10.56
CA PHE A 72 -9.25 8.60 10.40
C PHE A 72 -9.22 7.81 9.08
N GLY A 73 -8.12 7.94 8.34
CA GLY A 73 -8.05 7.53 6.94
C GLY A 73 -8.54 6.11 6.71
N MET A 74 -9.05 5.84 5.52
CA MET A 74 -9.49 4.50 5.15
C MET A 74 -8.26 3.58 5.11
N LEU A 75 -8.27 2.52 5.92
CA LEU A 75 -7.20 1.54 5.96
C LEU A 75 -7.29 0.62 4.75
N VAL A 76 -6.19 0.44 4.01
CA VAL A 76 -6.20 -0.38 2.78
C VAL A 76 -5.32 -1.62 2.88
N ALA A 77 -4.45 -1.67 3.88
CA ALA A 77 -3.57 -2.79 4.13
C ALA A 77 -3.10 -2.85 5.59
N ASP A 78 -2.78 -4.07 6.04
CA ASP A 78 -1.87 -4.27 7.17
C ASP A 78 -0.42 -4.26 6.66
N ARG A 79 0.56 -3.89 7.48
CA ARG A 79 1.98 -3.94 7.12
C ARG A 79 2.84 -4.47 8.26
N ASP A 80 3.99 -5.04 7.90
CA ASP A 80 5.00 -5.50 8.86
C ASP A 80 6.40 -5.25 8.30
N TRP A 81 7.17 -4.41 9.00
CA TRP A 81 8.54 -4.01 8.64
C TRP A 81 9.63 -4.76 9.42
N PHE A 82 9.29 -5.47 10.50
CA PHE A 82 10.25 -6.01 11.48
C PHE A 82 10.95 -7.30 11.03
N HIS A 83 11.01 -7.53 9.72
CA HIS A 83 11.62 -8.69 9.07
C HIS A 83 12.77 -8.27 8.15
N PRO A 84 13.63 -9.22 7.71
CA PRO A 84 14.54 -9.00 6.60
C PRO A 84 13.79 -8.47 5.35
N PRO A 85 14.44 -7.68 4.47
CA PRO A 85 13.76 -6.99 3.37
C PRO A 85 12.75 -7.84 2.60
N GLN A 86 13.17 -9.01 2.12
CA GLN A 86 12.33 -9.95 1.36
C GLN A 86 11.08 -10.47 2.08
N ASP A 87 11.02 -10.38 3.41
CA ASP A 87 9.94 -10.91 4.26
C ASP A 87 9.03 -9.81 4.84
N ARG A 88 9.39 -8.54 4.64
CA ARG A 88 8.51 -7.39 4.92
C ARG A 88 7.36 -7.40 3.93
N PHE A 89 6.17 -6.98 4.36
CA PHE A 89 4.99 -7.06 3.51
C PHE A 89 3.95 -5.97 3.73
N PHE A 90 3.10 -5.82 2.72
CA PHE A 90 1.77 -5.21 2.83
C PHE A 90 0.72 -6.27 2.53
N ARG A 91 -0.25 -6.42 3.43
CA ARG A 91 -1.43 -7.27 3.25
C ARG A 91 -2.61 -6.40 2.89
N PHE A 92 -2.85 -6.24 1.59
CA PHE A 92 -3.97 -5.48 1.07
C PHE A 92 -5.31 -6.20 1.35
N TYR A 93 -6.33 -5.41 1.63
CA TYR A 93 -7.67 -5.88 1.99
C TYR A 93 -8.52 -6.32 0.78
N THR A 94 -7.88 -6.75 -0.30
CA THR A 94 -8.54 -7.39 -1.45
C THR A 94 -9.34 -8.62 -1.01
N ASP A 95 -10.17 -9.15 -1.90
CA ASP A 95 -10.90 -10.40 -1.69
C ASP A 95 -10.52 -11.43 -2.78
N PRO A 96 -9.73 -12.47 -2.45
CA PRO A 96 -9.14 -12.76 -1.13
C PRO A 96 -8.01 -11.77 -0.75
N PRO A 97 -7.65 -11.65 0.54
CA PRO A 97 -6.58 -10.75 0.99
C PRO A 97 -5.22 -11.10 0.38
N MET A 98 -4.59 -10.13 -0.26
CA MET A 98 -3.33 -10.30 -0.99
C MET A 98 -2.16 -9.76 -0.17
N LYS A 99 -1.15 -10.60 0.07
CA LYS A 99 0.13 -10.16 0.65
C LYS A 99 1.17 -9.95 -0.44
N VAL A 100 1.71 -8.74 -0.49
CA VAL A 100 2.83 -8.36 -1.36
C VAL A 100 4.07 -8.18 -0.50
N TYR A 101 5.12 -8.93 -0.82
CA TYR A 101 6.40 -8.86 -0.11
C TYR A 101 7.38 -7.94 -0.83
N MET A 102 8.24 -7.27 -0.07
CA MET A 102 9.19 -6.30 -0.63
C MET A 102 10.30 -6.98 -1.43
N PRO A 103 10.98 -6.27 -2.35
CA PRO A 103 12.08 -6.83 -3.14
C PRO A 103 13.18 -7.41 -2.26
N SER A 104 13.82 -8.48 -2.74
CA SER A 104 14.91 -9.13 -2.01
C SER A 104 16.19 -8.29 -1.95
N ASP A 105 16.35 -7.38 -2.90
CA ASP A 105 17.48 -6.45 -3.07
C ASP A 105 17.19 -5.04 -2.56
N ASP A 106 16.08 -4.85 -1.82
CA ASP A 106 15.70 -3.56 -1.26
C ASP A 106 16.74 -3.03 -0.26
N THR A 107 16.78 -1.70 -0.09
CA THR A 107 17.77 -1.04 0.76
C THR A 107 17.55 -1.38 2.25
N VAL A 108 18.65 -1.38 3.02
CA VAL A 108 18.59 -1.62 4.47
C VAL A 108 18.05 -0.38 5.21
N GLY A 109 18.26 0.83 4.66
CA GLY A 109 17.77 2.08 5.22
C GLY A 109 16.27 2.24 5.03
N TYR A 110 15.54 2.48 6.12
CA TYR A 110 14.08 2.58 6.09
C TYR A 110 13.57 3.65 5.12
N GLU A 111 14.09 4.88 5.21
CA GLU A 111 13.60 6.03 4.41
C GLU A 111 13.87 5.88 2.91
N GLU A 112 14.81 5.03 2.53
CA GLU A 112 15.17 4.73 1.14
C GLU A 112 14.48 3.46 0.61
N SER A 113 13.80 2.72 1.48
CA SER A 113 13.21 1.43 1.14
C SER A 113 11.97 1.55 0.27
N VAL A 114 11.73 0.52 -0.55
CA VAL A 114 10.49 0.36 -1.31
C VAL A 114 9.29 0.37 -0.35
N PHE A 115 9.43 -0.23 0.83
CA PHE A 115 8.36 -0.24 1.83
C PHE A 115 7.93 1.16 2.27
N PHE A 116 8.90 2.01 2.64
CA PHE A 116 8.62 3.39 3.04
C PHE A 116 7.98 4.17 1.90
N ARG A 117 8.47 3.97 0.67
CA ARG A 117 7.91 4.62 -0.52
C ARG A 117 6.47 4.15 -0.82
N VAL A 118 6.17 2.87 -0.68
CA VAL A 118 4.80 2.34 -0.80
C VAL A 118 3.88 2.99 0.24
N GLN A 119 4.31 3.06 1.50
CA GLN A 119 3.54 3.73 2.55
C GLN A 119 3.32 5.21 2.24
N ALA A 120 4.35 5.92 1.76
CA ALA A 120 4.26 7.32 1.38
C ALA A 120 3.25 7.54 0.24
N VAL A 121 3.30 6.71 -0.82
CA VAL A 121 2.36 6.77 -1.94
C VAL A 121 0.92 6.56 -1.48
N ILE A 122 0.65 5.55 -0.64
CA ILE A 122 -0.69 5.29 -0.08
C ILE A 122 -1.19 6.51 0.71
N ARG A 123 -0.33 7.10 1.56
CA ARG A 123 -0.68 8.28 2.37
C ARG A 123 -0.96 9.51 1.52
N CYS A 124 -0.24 9.72 0.41
CA CYS A 124 -0.52 10.80 -0.53
C CYS A 124 -1.94 10.72 -1.11
N GLY A 125 -2.55 9.53 -1.14
CA GLY A 125 -3.94 9.33 -1.59
C GLY A 125 -5.00 9.54 -0.52
N GLY A 126 -4.61 9.87 0.72
CA GLY A 126 -5.53 9.98 1.85
C GLY A 126 -5.92 8.64 2.49
N TYR A 127 -5.20 7.56 2.16
CA TYR A 127 -5.39 6.24 2.74
C TYR A 127 -4.33 5.94 3.81
N GLU A 128 -4.62 4.97 4.65
CA GLU A 128 -3.74 4.57 5.75
C GLU A 128 -3.43 3.06 5.70
N THR A 129 -2.40 2.67 6.44
CA THR A 129 -2.03 1.26 6.66
C THR A 129 -1.95 1.02 8.16
N PHE A 130 -2.27 -0.20 8.57
CA PHE A 130 -2.18 -0.62 9.97
C PHE A 130 -0.84 -1.34 10.22
N ASP A 131 -0.07 -0.89 11.20
CA ASP A 131 1.22 -1.50 11.55
C ASP A 131 1.02 -2.71 12.46
N LEU A 132 1.55 -3.88 12.09
CA LEU A 132 1.43 -5.13 12.86
C LEU A 132 2.60 -5.40 13.83
N GLY A 133 3.69 -4.65 13.68
CA GLY A 133 4.90 -4.72 14.51
C GLY A 133 5.56 -3.37 14.48
#